data_AF-A0A089HP59-F1
#
_entry.id   AF-A0A089HP59-F1
#
_cell.length_a   1.000
_cell.length_b   1.000
_cell.length_c   1.000
_cell.angle_alpha   90.00
_cell.angle_beta   90.00
_cell.angle_gamma   90.00
#
_symmetry.space_group_name_H-M   'P 1'
#
loop_
_entity.id
_entity.type
_entity.pdbx_description
1 polymer ?
#
loop_
_entity_poly.entity_id
_entity_poly.type
_entity_poly.pdbx_seq_one_letter_code
_entity_poly.pdbx_strand_id
1 'polypeptide(L)'
;MSDKVEQLTKFIQEKCLWQFLSRTWDREEAISGVIKMIETLQTGGQPVIETPIDKCHYADAKVLLTDINKAFSWFGELKADQLGEVLHGAEARLKQITITGSLNGELNHQLY
;
A
#
# COMPACT_ATOMS: atom_id res chain seq x y z
N MET A 1 11.14 -13.49 5.12
CA MET A 1 10.54 -12.50 4.21
C MET A 1 9.02 -12.61 4.15
N SER A 2 8.47 -13.79 3.85
CA SER A 2 7.01 -14.02 3.85
C SER A 2 6.30 -13.57 5.13
N ASP A 3 6.86 -13.81 6.31
CA ASP A 3 6.27 -13.37 7.59
C ASP A 3 6.13 -11.83 7.70
N LYS A 4 7.15 -11.07 7.26
CA LYS A 4 7.11 -9.60 7.25
C LYS A 4 6.06 -9.06 6.26
N VAL A 5 5.92 -9.73 5.11
CA VAL A 5 4.88 -9.42 4.11
C VAL A 5 3.50 -9.61 4.72
N GLU A 6 3.21 -10.77 5.33
CA GLU A 6 1.89 -11.03 5.93
C GLU A 6 1.60 -10.10 7.11
N GLN A 7 2.60 -9.79 7.95
CA GLN A 7 2.45 -8.79 9.03
C GLN A 7 2.05 -7.42 8.48
N LEU A 8 2.75 -6.93 7.45
CA LEU A 8 2.45 -5.64 6.84
C LEU A 8 1.08 -5.65 6.14
N THR A 9 0.77 -6.69 5.37
CA THR A 9 -0.55 -6.84 4.71
C THR A 9 -1.67 -6.81 5.75
N LYS A 10 -1.55 -7.60 6.82
CA LYS A 10 -2.55 -7.63 7.89
C LYS A 10 -2.72 -6.26 8.54
N PHE A 11 -1.61 -5.58 8.85
CA PHE A 11 -1.66 -4.25 9.44
C PHE A 11 -2.39 -3.24 8.55
N ILE A 12 -2.13 -3.26 7.25
CA ILE A 12 -2.83 -2.41 6.27
C ILE A 12 -4.32 -2.77 6.24
N GLN A 13 -4.67 -4.05 6.22
CA GLN A 13 -6.08 -4.48 6.20
C GLN A 13 -6.87 -4.02 7.43
N GLU A 14 -6.24 -3.98 8.60
CA GLU A 14 -6.87 -3.58 9.86
C GLU A 14 -7.02 -2.05 10.01
N LYS A 15 -6.21 -1.26 9.30
CA LYS A 15 -6.14 0.20 9.51
C LYS A 15 -6.54 1.06 8.30
N CYS A 16 -6.38 0.55 7.09
CA CYS A 16 -6.53 1.34 5.87
C CYS A 16 -7.86 1.04 5.17
N LEU A 17 -8.36 2.02 4.41
CA LEU A 17 -9.60 1.90 3.64
C LEU A 17 -9.39 2.05 2.12
N TRP A 18 -8.29 2.66 1.70
CA TRP A 18 -7.99 2.94 0.29
C TRP A 18 -7.86 1.68 -0.57
N GLN A 19 -7.53 0.52 0.02
CA GLN A 19 -7.50 -0.77 -0.67
C GLN A 19 -8.90 -1.38 -0.91
N PHE A 20 -9.95 -0.76 -0.39
CA PHE A 20 -11.35 -1.21 -0.48
C PHE A 20 -12.24 -0.27 -1.30
N LEU A 21 -11.65 0.60 -2.14
CA LEU A 21 -12.39 1.48 -3.05
C LEU A 21 -13.36 0.71 -3.97
N SER A 22 -14.29 1.44 -4.59
CA SER A 22 -15.49 0.84 -5.18
C SER A 22 -15.24 0.00 -6.43
N ARG A 23 -14.14 0.24 -7.17
CA ARG A 23 -13.83 -0.44 -8.42
C ARG A 23 -12.41 -1.00 -8.44
N THR A 24 -12.18 -1.98 -9.30
CA THR A 24 -10.87 -2.62 -9.49
C THR A 24 -9.79 -1.60 -9.79
N TRP A 25 -10.00 -0.73 -10.78
CA TRP A 25 -9.01 0.27 -11.19
C TRP A 25 -8.68 1.27 -10.08
N ASP A 26 -9.66 1.65 -9.27
CA ASP A 26 -9.43 2.53 -8.11
C ASP A 26 -8.57 1.84 -7.04
N ARG A 27 -8.84 0.55 -6.77
CA ARG A 27 -8.02 -0.23 -5.83
C ARG A 27 -6.60 -0.38 -6.34
N GLU A 28 -6.42 -0.67 -7.63
CA GLU A 28 -5.09 -0.81 -8.24
C GLU A 28 -4.29 0.49 -8.16
N GLU A 29 -4.90 1.63 -8.49
CA GLU A 29 -4.29 2.96 -8.41
C GLU A 29 -3.88 3.27 -6.97
N ALA A 30 -4.83 3.16 -6.02
CA ALA A 30 -4.59 3.50 -4.63
C ALA A 30 -3.53 2.59 -3.99
N ILE A 31 -3.61 1.27 -4.19
CA ILE A 31 -2.63 0.33 -3.65
C ILE A 31 -1.23 0.64 -4.17
N SER A 32 -1.07 0.76 -5.48
CA SER A 32 0.26 0.97 -6.08
C SER A 32 0.82 2.36 -5.75
N GLY A 33 -0.05 3.38 -5.77
CA GLY A 33 0.31 4.76 -5.46
C GLY A 33 0.80 4.94 -4.03
N VAL A 34 0.05 4.41 -3.05
CA VAL A 34 0.41 4.51 -1.63
C VAL A 34 1.69 3.73 -1.31
N ILE A 35 1.83 2.50 -1.82
CA ILE A 35 3.02 1.67 -1.57
C ILE A 35 4.28 2.34 -2.14
N LYS A 36 4.22 2.88 -3.36
CA LYS A 36 5.34 3.61 -3.97
C LYS A 36 5.76 4.85 -3.16
N MET A 37 4.77 5.58 -2.63
CA MET A 37 5.05 6.73 -1.77
C MET A 37 5.73 6.31 -0.46
N ILE A 38 5.31 5.19 0.15
CA ILE A 38 5.95 4.63 1.34
C ILE A 38 7.41 4.26 1.05
N GLU A 39 7.67 3.55 -0.05
CA GLU A 39 9.03 3.15 -0.44
C GLU A 39 9.95 4.36 -0.61
N THR A 40 9.46 5.39 -1.33
CA THR A 40 10.21 6.62 -1.57
C THR A 40 10.51 7.35 -0.27
N LEU A 41 9.53 7.47 0.62
CA LEU A 41 9.70 8.16 1.90
C LEU A 41 10.65 7.41 2.85
N GLN A 42 10.52 6.09 2.95
CA GLN A 42 11.34 5.28 3.85
C GLN A 42 12.80 5.21 3.42
N THR A 43 13.07 5.25 2.10
CA THR A 43 14.43 5.32 1.55
C THR A 43 15.03 6.73 1.57
N GLY A 44 14.30 7.73 2.08
CA GLY A 44 14.75 9.12 2.14
C GLY A 44 14.70 9.85 0.79
N GLY A 45 14.03 9.27 -0.21
CA GLY A 45 13.79 9.91 -1.50
C GLY A 45 12.80 11.07 -1.41
N GLN A 46 12.75 11.88 -2.46
CA GLN A 46 11.76 12.95 -2.61
C GLN A 46 10.59 12.45 -3.47
N PRO A 47 9.38 12.29 -2.90
CA PRO A 47 8.20 11.92 -3.68
C PRO A 47 7.83 13.03 -4.67
N VAL A 48 7.40 12.64 -5.87
CA VAL A 48 6.82 13.56 -6.86
C VAL A 48 5.38 13.85 -6.43
N ILE A 49 5.08 15.12 -6.13
CA ILE A 49 3.77 15.55 -5.62
C ILE A 49 3.27 16.73 -6.46
N GLU A 50 2.87 16.46 -7.69
CA GLU A 50 2.49 17.50 -8.66
C GLU A 50 0.98 17.60 -8.82
N THR A 51 0.29 16.46 -8.79
CA THR A 51 -1.16 16.37 -9.03
C THR A 51 -1.95 16.21 -7.73
N PRO A 52 -3.28 16.46 -7.75
CA PRO A 52 -4.13 16.15 -6.59
C PRO A 52 -4.07 14.69 -6.16
N ILE A 53 -3.98 13.73 -7.10
CA ILE A 53 -3.90 12.31 -6.77
C ILE A 53 -2.57 11.96 -6.11
N ASP A 54 -1.46 12.57 -6.54
CA ASP A 54 -0.16 12.39 -5.85
C ASP A 54 -0.22 12.88 -4.40
N LYS A 55 -0.91 13.99 -4.15
CA LYS A 55 -1.12 14.52 -2.80
C LYS A 55 -1.95 13.57 -1.94
N CYS A 56 -2.98 12.94 -2.51
CA CYS A 56 -3.78 11.93 -1.84
C CYS A 56 -2.92 10.72 -1.45
N HIS A 57 -2.19 10.14 -2.41
CA HIS A 57 -1.29 9.00 -2.12
C HIS A 57 -0.22 9.35 -1.09
N TYR A 58 0.38 10.54 -1.17
CA TYR A 58 1.35 11.01 -0.18
C TYR A 58 0.73 11.13 1.22
N ALA A 59 -0.49 11.65 1.33
CA ALA A 59 -1.17 11.83 2.62
C ALA A 59 -1.40 10.48 3.30
N ASP A 60 -1.97 9.50 2.58
CA ASP A 60 -2.19 8.14 3.09
C ASP A 60 -0.87 7.45 3.46
N ALA A 61 0.13 7.53 2.57
CA ALA A 61 1.44 6.91 2.77
C ALA A 61 2.17 7.47 3.99
N LYS A 62 2.15 8.78 4.21
CA LYS A 62 2.85 9.42 5.33
C LYS A 62 2.29 8.99 6.69
N VAL A 63 0.96 8.92 6.80
CA VAL A 63 0.29 8.48 8.03
C VAL A 63 0.58 7.00 8.26
N LEU A 64 0.40 6.16 7.24
CA LEU A 64 0.65 4.73 7.34
C LEU A 64 2.12 4.43 7.68
N LEU A 65 3.08 5.10 7.05
CA LEU A 65 4.51 4.91 7.31
C LEU A 65 4.88 5.26 8.75
N THR A 66 4.30 6.33 9.30
CA THR A 66 4.50 6.72 10.70
C THR A 66 4.02 5.60 11.64
N ASP A 67 2.89 4.99 11.32
CA ASP A 67 2.30 3.91 12.10
C ASP A 67 3.07 2.58 11.95
N ILE A 68 3.54 2.25 10.75
CA ILE A 68 4.39 1.09 10.47
C ILE A 68 5.68 1.18 11.29
N ASN A 69 6.38 2.32 11.25
CA ASN A 69 7.64 2.50 11.97
C ASN A 69 7.46 2.41 13.50
N LYS A 70 6.27 2.70 14.02
CA LYS A 70 5.94 2.50 15.45
C LYS A 70 5.62 1.04 15.77
N ALA A 71 4.91 0.36 14.88
CA ALA A 71 4.45 -1.01 15.09
C ALA A 71 5.56 -2.06 14.87
N PHE A 72 6.48 -1.78 13.93
CA PHE A 72 7.45 -2.74 13.44
C PHE A 72 8.87 -2.18 13.50
N SER A 73 9.60 -2.51 14.57
CA SER A 73 11.01 -2.10 14.72
C SER A 73 11.87 -2.56 13.54
N TRP A 74 11.57 -3.73 12.97
CA TRP A 74 12.30 -4.30 11.84
C TRP A 74 12.17 -3.49 10.54
N PHE A 75 11.17 -2.62 10.41
CA PHE A 75 10.91 -1.91 9.15
C PHE A 75 11.97 -0.84 8.87
N GLY A 76 12.44 -0.14 9.91
CA GLY A 76 13.53 0.84 9.83
C GLY A 76 14.92 0.23 9.59
N GLU A 77 15.07 -1.07 9.82
CA GLU A 77 16.34 -1.79 9.70
C GLU A 77 16.54 -2.42 8.32
N LEU A 78 15.49 -2.42 7.48
CA LEU A 78 15.58 -3.00 6.14
C LEU A 78 16.46 -2.16 5.22
N LYS A 79 17.30 -2.85 4.45
CA LYS A 79 17.98 -2.26 3.29
C LYS A 79 16.98 -2.04 2.16
N ALA A 80 17.33 -1.18 1.20
CA ALA A 80 16.43 -0.79 0.11
C ALA A 80 15.88 -1.99 -0.71
N ASP A 81 16.72 -2.98 -1.00
CA ASP A 81 16.33 -4.22 -1.68
C ASP A 81 15.30 -5.03 -0.87
N GLN A 82 15.58 -5.21 0.42
CA GLN A 82 14.71 -5.93 1.34
C GLN A 82 13.38 -5.20 1.58
N LEU A 83 13.42 -3.88 1.65
CA LEU A 83 12.25 -3.04 1.78
C LEU A 83 11.35 -3.18 0.54
N GLY A 84 11.93 -3.08 -0.65
CA GLY A 84 11.21 -3.27 -1.90
C GLY A 84 10.57 -4.66 -2.00
N GLU A 85 11.28 -5.71 -1.60
CA GLU A 85 10.72 -7.07 -1.53
C GLU A 85 9.50 -7.17 -0.59
N VAL A 86 9.57 -6.57 0.60
CA VAL A 86 8.45 -6.60 1.56
C VAL A 86 7.27 -5.77 1.06
N LEU A 87 7.51 -4.58 0.54
CA LEU A 87 6.48 -3.67 0.06
C LEU A 87 5.75 -4.23 -1.17
N HIS A 88 6.48 -4.69 -2.19
CA HIS A 88 5.89 -5.31 -3.38
C HIS A 88 5.21 -6.64 -3.07
N GLY A 89 5.75 -7.40 -2.11
CA GLY A 89 5.08 -8.60 -1.59
C GLY A 89 3.73 -8.27 -0.96
N ALA A 90 3.68 -7.23 -0.12
CA ALA A 90 2.45 -6.79 0.52
C ALA A 90 1.46 -6.20 -0.50
N GLU A 91 1.94 -5.47 -1.51
CA GLU A 91 1.14 -4.95 -2.62
C GLU A 91 0.46 -6.08 -3.40
N ALA A 92 1.23 -7.09 -3.83
CA ALA A 92 0.73 -8.25 -4.55
C ALA A 92 -0.29 -9.02 -3.70
N ARG A 93 -0.02 -9.16 -2.39
CA ARG A 93 -0.94 -9.82 -1.46
C ARG A 93 -2.25 -9.05 -1.28
N LEU A 94 -2.18 -7.72 -1.17
CA LEU A 94 -3.37 -6.85 -1.11
C LEU A 94 -4.20 -6.99 -2.38
N LYS A 95 -3.61 -6.86 -3.57
CA LYS A 95 -4.31 -7.05 -4.85
C LYS A 95 -4.93 -8.44 -4.95
N GLN A 96 -4.21 -9.48 -4.52
CA GLN A 96 -4.74 -10.83 -4.49
C GLN A 96 -5.97 -10.96 -3.59
N ILE A 97 -6.02 -10.28 -2.45
CA ILE A 97 -7.15 -10.39 -1.51
C ILE A 97 -8.30 -9.47 -1.90
N THR A 98 -8.01 -8.21 -2.24
CA THR A 98 -9.03 -7.17 -2.43
C THR A 98 -9.53 -7.07 -3.87
N ILE A 99 -8.84 -7.70 -4.83
CA ILE A 99 -9.24 -7.70 -6.24
C ILE A 99 -9.43 -9.13 -6.73
N THR A 100 -8.35 -9.87 -6.95
CA THR A 100 -8.39 -11.17 -7.65
C THR A 100 -9.19 -12.23 -6.89
N GLY A 101 -9.01 -12.31 -5.58
CA GLY A 101 -9.73 -13.24 -4.70
C GLY A 101 -11.00 -12.65 -4.08
N SER A 102 -11.38 -11.42 -4.44
CA SER A 102 -12.58 -10.79 -3.91
C SER A 102 -13.82 -11.33 -4.61
N LEU A 103 -14.85 -11.67 -3.84
CA LEU A 103 -16.16 -12.08 -4.36
C LEU A 103 -17.10 -10.90 -4.60
N ASN A 104 -16.60 -9.66 -4.51
CA ASN A 104 -17.43 -8.49 -4.77
C ASN A 104 -17.71 -8.36 -6.28
N GLY A 105 -18.95 -8.69 -6.67
CA GLY A 105 -19.42 -8.61 -8.06
C GLY A 105 -19.45 -7.20 -8.64
N GLU A 106 -19.39 -6.16 -7.81
CA GLU A 106 -19.48 -4.76 -8.24
C GLU A 106 -18.13 -4.17 -8.71
N LEU A 107 -17.02 -4.87 -8.46
CA LEU A 107 -15.67 -4.34 -8.69
C LEU A 107 -15.40 -3.93 -10.14
N ASN A 108 -16.07 -4.57 -11.09
CA ASN A 108 -15.88 -4.32 -12.52
C ASN A 108 -17.10 -3.65 -13.18
N HIS A 109 -18.06 -3.15 -12.39
CA HIS A 109 -19.17 -2.37 -12.92
C HIS A 109 -18.67 -1.07 -13.54
N GLN A 110 -18.95 -0.84 -14.82
CA GLN A 110 -18.48 0.35 -15.54
C GLN A 110 -19.07 1.66 -14.99
N LEU A 111 -20.30 1.61 -14.49
CA LEU A 111 -20.97 2.76 -13.90
C LEU A 111 -20.64 2.81 -12.40
N TYR A 112 -20.34 4.00 -11.89
CA TYR A 112 -20.18 4.25 -10.45
C TYR A 112 -21.52 4.20 -9.71
#